data_AF-D7LAA7-F1
#
_entry.id   AF-D7LAA7-F1
#
_cell.length_a   1.000
_cell.length_b   1.000
_cell.length_c   1.000
_cell.angle_alpha   90.00
_cell.angle_beta   90.00
_cell.angle_gamma   90.00
#
_symmetry.space_group_name_H-M   'P 1'
#
loop_
_entity.id
_entity.type
_entity.pdbx_description
1 polymer ?
#
loop_
_entity_poly.entity_id
_entity_poly.type
_entity_poly.pdbx_seq_one_letter_code
_entity_poly.pdbx_strand_id
1 'polypeptide(L)'
;MTTAVFQPSSSASLSLPNRPPLRYAVLGAGFAGISVAWHLLKDSPKELRLSVDVYDEVGIGGGASGVSGGLLHPYSPKGKLLWHGAECWRECLELLNVAETAASSSYPATENGNSSESFGNFMVRRRGILRPATNAKTLDLMSDNARNCLASCVVETIDKDGARNLVPNLYLPLNCAFYFPGAMNVNPQRYLQALFLACQNSARASLGRKNITLVKKSISDVLELEGEYDAVVICLGSKVDFLPGLTGKLPLRTCRGVITHMQLHESARGSYPDDGPSILSDAWLAVHGPRNLHMGSTWEWQSRNYSSDVPAEEALRALDELLPKASAVYPDIEKWEFAGARAGLRAMPPVTSLGSLPLLGCVNQLIGAAGESCKLWVFSGLGSRGLLYHAWLGKLMAKAVLSCKEELIPSELTSWKKNRL
;
A
#
# COMPACT_ATOMS: atom_id res chain seq x y z
N MET A 1 37.78 -47.74 9.97
CA MET A 1 37.07 -46.67 10.69
C MET A 1 37.57 -45.36 10.12
N THR A 2 36.82 -44.82 9.17
CA THR A 2 37.24 -43.74 8.28
C THR A 2 36.71 -42.43 8.83
N THR A 3 37.62 -41.57 9.30
CA THR A 3 37.33 -40.21 9.78
C THR A 3 37.02 -39.32 8.59
N ALA A 4 35.76 -38.91 8.44
CA ALA A 4 35.34 -37.92 7.46
C ALA A 4 35.61 -36.50 8.00
N VAL A 5 36.47 -35.78 7.30
CA VAL A 5 36.76 -34.37 7.53
C VAL A 5 35.62 -33.55 6.91
N PHE A 6 34.92 -32.77 7.73
CA PHE A 6 33.98 -31.75 7.27
C PHE A 6 34.72 -30.63 6.52
N GLN A 7 34.46 -30.47 5.22
CA GLN A 7 34.79 -29.25 4.50
C GLN A 7 33.71 -28.19 4.76
N PRO A 8 34.06 -26.98 5.23
CA PRO A 8 33.12 -25.87 5.23
C PRO A 8 32.92 -25.39 3.79
N SER A 9 31.65 -25.34 3.36
CA SER A 9 31.22 -24.78 2.10
C SER A 9 31.59 -23.29 2.02
N SER A 10 32.10 -22.89 0.86
CA SER A 10 32.64 -21.56 0.60
C SER A 10 31.61 -20.46 0.87
N SER A 11 31.88 -19.60 1.84
CA SER A 11 31.29 -18.26 1.89
C SER A 11 31.77 -17.49 0.66
N ALA A 12 30.87 -17.23 -0.29
CA ALA A 12 31.18 -16.39 -1.45
C ALA A 12 31.66 -15.01 -0.98
N SER A 13 32.92 -14.70 -1.27
CA SER A 13 33.53 -13.41 -0.93
C SER A 13 32.83 -12.30 -1.72
N LEU A 14 32.12 -11.42 -1.03
CA LEU A 14 31.34 -10.31 -1.62
C LEU A 14 32.18 -9.08 -1.97
N SER A 15 33.52 -9.15 -1.91
CA SER A 15 34.40 -8.02 -2.15
C SER A 15 35.50 -8.34 -3.17
N LEU A 16 35.13 -8.38 -4.45
CA LEU A 16 36.07 -8.30 -5.57
C LEU A 16 35.91 -6.94 -6.25
N PRO A 17 36.94 -6.08 -6.29
CA PRO A 17 36.82 -4.69 -6.75
C PRO A 17 36.44 -4.51 -8.24
N ASN A 18 36.41 -5.60 -9.04
CA ASN A 18 36.16 -5.56 -10.48
C ASN A 18 34.81 -6.16 -10.94
N ARG A 19 33.92 -6.59 -10.04
CA ARG A 19 32.59 -7.07 -10.48
C ARG A 19 31.71 -5.87 -10.88
N PRO A 20 30.98 -5.92 -12.01
CA PRO A 20 29.97 -4.92 -12.31
C PRO A 20 28.94 -4.81 -11.16
N PRO A 21 28.29 -3.64 -10.99
CA PRO A 21 27.24 -3.49 -9.99
C PRO A 21 26.14 -4.52 -10.24
N LEU A 22 25.56 -5.07 -9.17
CA LEU A 22 24.34 -5.85 -9.30
C LEU A 22 23.24 -4.95 -9.87
N ARG A 23 22.47 -5.45 -10.82
CA ARG A 23 21.38 -4.72 -11.45
C ARG A 23 20.06 -5.41 -11.14
N TYR A 24 19.16 -4.68 -10.48
CA TYR A 24 17.80 -5.14 -10.20
C TYR A 24 16.77 -4.27 -10.89
N ALA A 25 15.80 -4.91 -11.55
CA ALA A 25 14.62 -4.22 -12.06
C ALA A 25 13.44 -4.42 -11.10
N VAL A 26 12.68 -3.35 -10.86
CA VAL A 26 11.41 -3.41 -10.12
C VAL A 26 10.30 -2.92 -11.03
N LEU A 27 9.35 -3.79 -11.39
CA LEU A 27 8.29 -3.47 -12.34
C LEU A 27 7.04 -3.02 -11.60
N GLY A 28 6.77 -1.72 -11.59
CA GLY A 28 5.63 -1.06 -10.95
C GLY A 28 6.08 -0.15 -9.82
N ALA A 29 5.67 1.13 -9.87
CA ALA A 29 6.04 2.17 -8.90
C ALA A 29 4.91 2.46 -7.88
N GLY A 30 4.14 1.43 -7.52
CA GLY A 30 3.14 1.48 -6.45
C GLY A 30 3.70 1.12 -5.07
N PHE A 31 2.82 0.83 -4.10
CA PHE A 31 3.21 0.45 -2.74
C PHE A 31 4.22 -0.70 -2.70
N ALA A 32 3.97 -1.78 -3.44
CA ALA A 32 4.84 -2.95 -3.50
C ALA A 32 6.25 -2.59 -4.03
N GLY A 33 6.33 -1.97 -5.20
CA GLY A 33 7.62 -1.74 -5.86
C GLY A 33 8.47 -0.67 -5.18
N ILE A 34 7.89 0.44 -4.73
CA ILE A 34 8.67 1.47 -4.02
C ILE A 34 9.18 0.94 -2.68
N SER A 35 8.39 0.12 -1.96
CA SER A 35 8.84 -0.55 -0.74
C SER A 35 10.00 -1.50 -1.00
N VAL A 36 9.90 -2.34 -2.04
CA VAL A 36 11.01 -3.22 -2.45
C VAL A 36 12.25 -2.42 -2.80
N ALA A 37 12.13 -1.38 -3.61
CA ALA A 37 13.26 -0.54 -4.00
C ALA A 37 13.95 0.11 -2.78
N TRP A 38 13.18 0.63 -1.83
CA TRP A 38 13.71 1.15 -0.57
C TRP A 38 14.52 0.09 0.19
N HIS A 39 13.94 -1.10 0.39
CA HIS A 39 14.59 -2.16 1.14
C HIS A 39 15.80 -2.75 0.41
N LEU A 40 15.78 -2.86 -0.93
CA LEU A 40 16.95 -3.25 -1.72
C LEU A 40 18.12 -2.30 -1.47
N LEU A 41 17.88 -0.99 -1.44
CA LEU A 41 18.91 0.01 -1.16
C LEU A 41 19.34 0.02 0.31
N LYS A 42 18.39 -0.12 1.24
CA LYS A 42 18.62 0.00 2.68
C LYS A 42 19.31 -1.24 3.27
N ASP A 43 18.84 -2.43 2.89
CA ASP A 43 19.23 -3.70 3.50
C ASP A 43 20.39 -4.38 2.77
N SER A 44 20.77 -3.90 1.58
CA SER A 44 22.01 -4.35 0.92
C SER A 44 23.26 -3.91 1.70
N PRO A 45 24.32 -4.73 1.77
CA PRO A 45 25.60 -4.37 2.38
C PRO A 45 26.12 -3.01 1.90
N LYS A 46 26.81 -2.25 2.75
CA LYS A 46 27.28 -0.90 2.43
C LYS A 46 28.33 -0.89 1.33
N GLU A 47 29.04 -1.99 1.18
CA GLU A 47 30.12 -2.22 0.22
C GLU A 47 29.58 -2.71 -1.13
N LEU A 48 28.34 -3.23 -1.16
CA LEU A 48 27.74 -3.77 -2.37
C LEU A 48 27.41 -2.64 -3.35
N ARG A 49 27.89 -2.80 -4.59
CA ARG A 49 27.52 -1.94 -5.71
C ARG A 49 26.18 -2.42 -6.28
N LEU A 50 25.17 -1.56 -6.29
CA LEU A 50 23.79 -1.91 -6.64
C LEU A 50 23.14 -0.82 -7.50
N SER A 51 22.52 -1.19 -8.62
CA SER A 51 21.65 -0.33 -9.41
C SER A 51 20.23 -0.88 -9.37
N VAL A 52 19.26 -0.03 -9.02
CA VAL A 52 17.84 -0.38 -9.04
C VAL A 52 17.11 0.46 -10.08
N ASP A 53 16.57 -0.18 -11.10
CA ASP A 53 15.76 0.48 -12.13
C ASP A 53 14.27 0.16 -11.85
N VAL A 54 13.51 1.19 -11.47
CA VAL A 54 12.07 1.09 -11.20
C VAL A 54 11.31 1.46 -12.47
N TYR A 55 10.66 0.48 -13.09
CA TYR A 55 9.88 0.67 -14.31
C TYR A 55 8.41 0.94 -13.99
N ASP A 56 7.84 2.01 -14.53
CA ASP A 56 6.40 2.25 -14.47
C ASP A 56 5.97 3.13 -15.64
N GLU A 57 4.92 2.77 -16.37
CA GLU A 57 4.49 3.50 -17.55
C GLU A 57 3.85 4.87 -17.24
N VAL A 58 3.20 5.00 -16.07
CA VAL A 58 2.53 6.24 -15.65
C VAL A 58 3.47 7.06 -14.77
N GLY A 59 4.15 6.38 -13.85
CA GLY A 59 5.02 6.94 -12.84
C GLY A 59 4.60 6.54 -11.42
N ILE A 60 5.28 7.11 -10.43
CA ILE A 60 5.09 6.78 -9.02
C ILE A 60 3.63 6.96 -8.61
N GLY A 61 3.04 5.89 -8.04
CA GLY A 61 1.66 5.90 -7.57
C GLY A 61 0.59 5.89 -8.67
N GLY A 62 0.93 5.80 -9.95
CA GLY A 62 0.00 5.95 -11.09
C GLY A 62 -1.08 4.87 -11.25
N GLY A 63 -1.15 3.89 -10.34
CA GLY A 63 -2.18 2.85 -10.29
C GLY A 63 -3.01 2.89 -9.01
N ALA A 64 -3.57 1.75 -8.61
CA ALA A 64 -4.44 1.64 -7.44
C ALA A 64 -3.80 2.11 -6.11
N SER A 65 -2.47 2.14 -6.02
CA SER A 65 -1.77 2.62 -4.82
C SER A 65 -1.99 4.13 -4.60
N GLY A 66 -1.81 4.96 -5.63
CA GLY A 66 -1.98 6.42 -5.52
C GLY A 66 -3.43 6.85 -5.35
N VAL A 67 -4.39 6.02 -5.78
CA VAL A 67 -5.84 6.29 -5.66
C VAL A 67 -6.41 5.87 -4.30
N SER A 68 -5.72 5.03 -3.52
CA SER A 68 -6.28 4.43 -2.31
C SER A 68 -6.77 5.46 -1.27
N GLY A 69 -7.72 5.05 -0.42
CA GLY A 69 -8.32 5.94 0.58
C GLY A 69 -7.42 6.35 1.76
N GLY A 70 -6.17 5.89 1.82
CA GLY A 70 -5.22 6.36 2.83
C GLY A 70 -5.45 5.91 4.28
N LEU A 71 -6.54 5.18 4.56
CA LEU A 71 -6.90 4.75 5.91
C LEU A 71 -5.98 3.63 6.42
N LEU A 72 -5.13 3.95 7.39
CA LEU A 72 -4.07 3.08 7.88
C LEU A 72 -4.32 2.66 9.34
N HIS A 73 -4.55 1.36 9.53
CA HIS A 73 -4.70 0.68 10.82
C HIS A 73 -4.46 -0.83 10.63
N PRO A 74 -4.04 -1.59 11.67
CA PRO A 74 -3.67 -3.01 11.53
C PRO A 74 -4.82 -4.00 11.72
N TYR A 75 -6.08 -3.54 11.63
CA TYR A 75 -7.24 -4.32 12.02
C TYR A 75 -8.13 -4.73 10.84
N SER A 76 -8.77 -5.88 10.98
CA SER A 76 -9.86 -6.32 10.12
C SER A 76 -11.11 -5.46 10.31
N PRO A 77 -12.13 -5.55 9.42
CA PRO A 77 -13.41 -4.85 9.60
C PRO A 77 -14.14 -5.16 10.92
N LYS A 78 -13.79 -6.29 11.57
CA LYS A 78 -14.34 -6.73 12.86
C LYS A 78 -13.43 -6.38 14.04
N GLY A 79 -12.44 -5.51 13.86
CA GLY A 79 -11.53 -5.07 14.93
C GLY A 79 -10.43 -6.08 15.30
N LYS A 80 -10.45 -7.31 14.78
CA LYS A 80 -9.39 -8.30 15.01
C LYS A 80 -8.08 -7.88 14.34
N LEU A 81 -6.94 -8.04 15.02
CA LEU A 81 -5.61 -7.83 14.45
C LEU A 81 -5.41 -8.71 13.20
N LEU A 82 -4.87 -8.12 12.13
CA LEU A 82 -4.58 -8.82 10.88
C LEU A 82 -3.38 -9.77 11.03
N TRP A 83 -3.23 -10.70 10.08
CA TRP A 83 -2.07 -11.60 10.01
C TRP A 83 -0.76 -10.81 9.93
N HIS A 84 0.17 -11.06 10.85
CA HIS A 84 1.36 -10.23 11.10
C HIS A 84 1.07 -8.72 11.16
N GLY A 85 -0.10 -8.34 11.69
CA GLY A 85 -0.55 -6.95 11.75
C GLY A 85 0.40 -6.07 12.56
N ALA A 86 1.06 -6.62 13.58
CA ALA A 86 2.03 -5.89 14.41
C ALA A 86 3.31 -5.53 13.65
N GLU A 87 3.87 -6.49 12.90
CA GLU A 87 5.06 -6.30 12.08
C GLU A 87 4.77 -5.37 10.90
N CYS A 88 3.63 -5.57 10.24
CA CYS A 88 3.18 -4.69 9.16
C CYS A 88 2.99 -3.26 9.64
N TRP A 89 2.34 -3.08 10.79
CA TRP A 89 2.17 -1.77 11.43
C TRP A 89 3.52 -1.10 11.70
N ARG A 90 4.43 -1.80 12.40
CA ARG A 90 5.74 -1.26 12.78
C ARG A 90 6.57 -0.84 11.57
N GLU A 91 6.69 -1.70 10.56
CA GLU A 91 7.46 -1.35 9.36
C GLU A 91 6.77 -0.27 8.51
N CYS A 92 5.43 -0.23 8.50
CA CYS A 92 4.70 0.83 7.80
C CYS A 92 4.96 2.20 8.45
N LEU A 93 4.94 2.28 9.79
CA LEU A 93 5.28 3.51 10.51
C LEU A 93 6.73 3.95 10.23
N GLU A 94 7.67 3.01 10.17
CA GLU A 94 9.06 3.29 9.81
C GLU A 94 9.16 3.92 8.41
N LEU A 95 8.50 3.34 7.40
CA LEU A 95 8.54 3.91 6.05
C LEU A 95 7.81 5.25 5.93
N LEU A 96 6.77 5.49 6.72
CA LEU A 96 6.13 6.81 6.79
C LEU A 96 7.11 7.85 7.34
N ASN A 97 7.82 7.55 8.43
CA ASN A 97 8.81 8.45 9.00
C ASN A 97 9.96 8.74 8.01
N VAL A 98 10.41 7.72 7.28
CA VAL A 98 11.41 7.87 6.21
C VAL A 98 10.93 8.83 5.12
N ALA A 99 9.68 8.65 4.65
CA ALA A 99 9.09 9.50 3.63
C ALA A 99 8.92 10.96 4.11
N GLU A 100 8.42 11.17 5.33
CA GLU A 100 8.28 12.52 5.92
C GLU A 100 9.63 13.22 6.11
N THR A 101 10.66 12.49 6.53
CA THR A 101 12.02 13.01 6.67
C THR A 101 12.59 13.46 5.33
N ALA A 102 12.40 12.64 4.29
CA ALA A 102 12.87 12.96 2.94
C ALA A 102 12.16 14.19 2.35
N ALA A 103 10.84 14.29 2.52
CA ALA A 103 10.08 15.44 2.06
C ALA A 103 10.47 16.74 2.80
N SER A 104 10.65 16.68 4.13
CA SER A 104 11.04 17.85 4.92
C SER A 104 12.42 18.39 4.53
N SER A 105 13.32 17.53 4.06
CA SER A 105 14.67 17.92 3.62
C SER A 105 14.70 18.59 2.24
N SER A 106 13.61 18.52 1.46
CA SER A 106 13.54 19.03 0.08
C SER A 106 12.76 20.33 -0.08
N TYR A 107 12.08 20.80 0.97
CA TYR A 107 11.41 22.09 0.98
C TYR A 107 12.10 23.04 1.97
N PRO A 108 12.91 24.02 1.51
CA PRO A 108 12.98 25.29 2.22
C PRO A 108 11.55 25.86 2.25
N ALA A 109 11.14 26.45 3.36
CA ALA A 109 9.87 27.15 3.46
C ALA A 109 9.85 28.33 2.47
N THR A 110 9.42 28.09 1.24
CA THR A 110 9.06 29.15 0.28
C THR A 110 7.56 29.11 0.10
N GLU A 111 6.89 29.97 0.86
CA GLU A 111 5.64 30.60 0.41
C GLU A 111 5.92 31.20 -0.96
N ASN A 112 5.44 30.58 -2.03
CA ASN A 112 5.13 31.27 -3.28
C ASN A 112 4.26 30.37 -4.14
N GLY A 113 3.02 30.83 -4.35
CA GLY A 113 2.04 30.16 -5.16
C GLY A 113 2.48 30.03 -6.61
N ASN A 114 2.36 28.82 -7.15
CA ASN A 114 1.90 28.66 -8.52
C ASN A 114 1.13 27.35 -8.65
N SER A 115 -0.03 27.50 -9.26
CA SER A 115 -1.17 26.60 -9.30
C SER A 115 -0.94 25.38 -10.21
N SER A 116 -0.84 24.21 -9.59
CA SER A 116 -1.49 23.01 -10.10
C SER A 116 -2.29 22.42 -8.92
N GLU A 117 -3.61 22.42 -9.04
CA GLU A 117 -4.58 22.01 -8.03
C GLU A 117 -4.14 20.73 -7.29
N SER A 118 -3.70 20.88 -6.03
CA SER A 118 -3.31 19.75 -5.19
C SER A 118 -4.19 19.72 -3.95
N PHE A 119 -5.15 18.82 -3.98
CA PHE A 119 -6.01 18.41 -2.88
C PHE A 119 -5.19 18.13 -1.60
N GLY A 120 -5.29 19.01 -0.60
CA GLY A 120 -4.69 18.86 0.74
C GLY A 120 -3.15 18.77 0.76
N ASN A 121 -2.49 19.68 1.48
CA ASN A 121 -1.02 19.68 1.57
C ASN A 121 -0.45 18.60 2.52
N PHE A 122 -1.28 17.75 3.13
CA PHE A 122 -0.82 16.76 4.11
C PHE A 122 -0.26 15.51 3.43
N MET A 123 0.77 14.91 4.04
CA MET A 123 1.21 13.55 3.74
C MET A 123 0.58 12.55 4.71
N VAL A 124 0.63 12.84 6.01
CA VAL A 124 0.08 12.00 7.07
C VAL A 124 -0.74 12.85 8.03
N ARG A 125 -1.99 12.47 8.25
CA ARG A 125 -2.90 13.08 9.23
C ARG A 125 -3.09 12.12 10.40
N ARG A 126 -2.46 12.47 11.53
CA ARG A 126 -2.48 11.72 12.80
C ARG A 126 -3.63 12.23 13.68
N ARG A 127 -4.85 11.88 13.29
CA ARG A 127 -6.10 12.28 13.99
C ARG A 127 -6.97 11.08 14.40
N GLY A 128 -6.46 9.87 14.18
CA GLY A 128 -7.19 8.65 14.46
C GLY A 128 -8.20 8.29 13.36
N ILE A 129 -8.85 7.15 13.58
CA ILE A 129 -9.99 6.67 12.79
C ILE A 129 -11.11 6.35 13.77
N LEU A 130 -12.35 6.67 13.43
CA LEU A 130 -13.53 6.35 14.22
C LEU A 130 -14.44 5.40 13.43
N ARG A 131 -14.88 4.32 14.06
CA ARG A 131 -15.79 3.33 13.47
C ARG A 131 -17.08 3.26 14.28
N PRO A 132 -18.16 3.92 13.84
CA PRO A 132 -19.49 3.73 14.44
C PRO A 132 -19.91 2.27 14.39
N ALA A 133 -20.47 1.75 15.49
CA ALA A 133 -21.04 0.42 15.51
C ALA A 133 -22.43 0.46 14.83
N THR A 134 -22.55 -0.19 13.68
CA THR A 134 -23.77 -0.23 12.87
C THR A 134 -24.48 -1.58 12.89
N ASN A 135 -23.83 -2.62 13.42
CA ASN A 135 -24.35 -3.99 13.40
C ASN A 135 -24.26 -4.66 14.77
N ALA A 136 -25.41 -4.91 15.38
CA ALA A 136 -25.53 -5.52 16.70
C ALA A 136 -24.92 -6.94 16.73
N LYS A 137 -24.97 -7.69 15.61
CA LYS A 137 -24.42 -9.05 15.54
C LYS A 137 -22.90 -9.10 15.66
N THR A 138 -22.21 -7.99 15.39
CA THR A 138 -20.74 -7.90 15.47
C THR A 138 -20.24 -7.10 16.66
N LEU A 139 -21.15 -6.50 17.44
CA LEU A 139 -20.79 -5.57 18.51
C LEU A 139 -19.94 -6.23 19.60
N ASP A 140 -20.39 -7.38 20.12
CA ASP A 140 -19.68 -8.10 21.18
C ASP A 140 -18.31 -8.55 20.70
N LEU A 141 -18.25 -9.17 19.52
CA LEU A 141 -16.99 -9.61 18.91
C LEU A 141 -16.00 -8.46 18.70
N MET A 142 -16.48 -7.29 18.26
CA MET A 142 -15.62 -6.12 18.09
C MET A 142 -15.12 -5.58 19.43
N SER A 143 -15.96 -5.58 20.47
CA SER A 143 -15.59 -5.17 21.82
C SER A 143 -14.54 -6.12 22.42
N ASP A 144 -14.69 -7.42 22.19
CA ASP A 144 -13.70 -8.44 22.58
C ASP A 144 -12.36 -8.24 21.87
N ASN A 145 -12.40 -7.94 20.57
CA ASN A 145 -11.19 -7.67 19.80
C ASN A 145 -10.52 -6.35 20.23
N ALA A 146 -11.29 -5.32 20.58
CA ALA A 146 -10.76 -4.05 21.07
C ALA A 146 -9.96 -4.23 22.37
N ARG A 147 -10.42 -5.12 23.26
CA ARG A 147 -9.68 -5.49 24.49
C ARG A 147 -8.34 -6.19 24.24
N ASN A 148 -8.19 -6.82 23.07
CA ASN A 148 -6.98 -7.52 22.65
C ASN A 148 -6.24 -6.79 21.50
N CYS A 149 -6.35 -5.46 21.47
CA CYS A 149 -5.73 -4.63 20.44
C CYS A 149 -4.20 -4.56 20.59
N LEU A 150 -3.54 -4.13 19.52
CA LEU A 150 -2.11 -3.88 19.50
C LEU A 150 -1.79 -2.63 20.34
N ALA A 151 -0.88 -2.73 21.30
CA ALA A 151 -0.50 -1.63 22.19
C ALA A 151 -0.04 -0.37 21.44
N SER A 152 0.63 -0.51 20.29
CA SER A 152 1.09 0.61 19.45
C SER A 152 0.00 1.19 18.53
N CYS A 153 -1.24 0.69 18.60
CA CYS A 153 -2.39 1.19 17.84
C CYS A 153 -3.69 0.80 18.58
N VAL A 154 -3.93 1.36 19.77
CA VAL A 154 -5.05 0.95 20.62
C VAL A 154 -6.42 1.14 19.95
N VAL A 155 -7.40 0.37 20.42
CA VAL A 155 -8.82 0.51 20.05
C VAL A 155 -9.63 0.76 21.30
N GLU A 156 -10.22 1.94 21.38
CA GLU A 156 -11.06 2.39 22.48
C GLU A 156 -12.52 2.20 22.12
N THR A 157 -13.30 1.57 22.99
CA THR A 157 -14.75 1.57 22.88
C THR A 157 -15.27 2.83 23.56
N ILE A 158 -15.93 3.69 22.80
CA ILE A 158 -16.48 4.96 23.29
C ILE A 158 -17.99 5.01 23.08
N ASP A 159 -18.68 5.71 23.97
CA ASP A 159 -20.10 5.93 23.88
C ASP A 159 -20.46 7.05 22.87
N LYS A 160 -21.74 7.34 22.78
CA LYS A 160 -22.30 8.36 21.90
C LYS A 160 -21.73 9.75 22.17
N ASP A 161 -21.55 10.13 23.42
CA ASP A 161 -21.12 11.48 23.79
C ASP A 161 -19.63 11.65 23.51
N GLY A 162 -18.80 10.66 23.87
CA GLY A 162 -17.40 10.62 23.49
C GLY A 162 -17.19 10.68 21.98
N ALA A 163 -17.99 9.93 21.20
CA ALA A 163 -17.90 9.95 19.75
C ALA A 163 -18.31 11.31 19.14
N ARG A 164 -19.34 11.96 19.70
CA ARG A 164 -19.82 13.28 19.23
C ARG A 164 -18.91 14.43 19.63
N ASN A 165 -18.14 14.27 20.70
CA ASN A 165 -17.06 15.20 21.04
C ASN A 165 -15.94 15.18 19.98
N LEU A 166 -15.66 14.02 19.38
CA LEU A 166 -14.66 13.90 18.29
C LEU A 166 -15.23 14.35 16.93
N VAL A 167 -16.47 13.98 16.63
CA VAL A 167 -17.15 14.31 15.37
C VAL A 167 -18.57 14.79 15.69
N PRO A 168 -18.82 16.10 15.68
CA PRO A 168 -20.16 16.65 15.86
C PRO A 168 -21.14 16.08 14.83
N ASN A 169 -22.40 15.94 15.22
CA ASN A 169 -23.49 15.41 14.39
C ASN A 169 -23.31 13.96 13.90
N LEU A 170 -22.37 13.20 14.47
CA LEU A 170 -22.27 11.77 14.21
C LEU A 170 -23.54 11.03 14.66
N TYR A 171 -24.03 10.14 13.80
CA TYR A 171 -25.12 9.22 14.10
C TYR A 171 -24.57 7.85 14.50
N LEU A 172 -24.97 7.38 15.68
CA LEU A 172 -24.55 6.10 16.24
C LEU A 172 -25.78 5.25 16.54
N PRO A 173 -26.20 4.34 15.63
CA PRO A 173 -27.43 3.57 15.81
C PRO A 173 -27.40 2.67 17.05
N LEU A 174 -26.20 2.26 17.50
CA LEU A 174 -25.99 1.42 18.68
C LEU A 174 -25.38 2.18 19.86
N ASN A 175 -25.39 3.53 19.83
CA ASN A 175 -24.79 4.40 20.86
C ASN A 175 -23.32 4.05 21.22
N CYS A 176 -22.59 3.44 20.30
CA CYS A 176 -21.24 2.92 20.49
C CYS A 176 -20.39 3.15 19.24
N ALA A 177 -19.12 3.52 19.43
CA ALA A 177 -18.11 3.53 18.39
C ALA A 177 -16.78 2.94 18.89
N PHE A 178 -15.97 2.52 17.93
CA PHE A 178 -14.60 2.08 18.17
C PHE A 178 -13.65 3.17 17.64
N TYR A 179 -12.88 3.78 18.53
CA TYR A 179 -11.92 4.83 18.20
C TYR A 179 -10.50 4.28 18.19
N PHE A 180 -9.75 4.66 17.17
CA PHE A 180 -8.40 4.18 16.89
C PHE A 180 -7.49 5.41 16.91
N PRO A 181 -7.10 5.95 18.09
CA PRO A 181 -6.37 7.21 18.17
C PRO A 181 -5.02 7.18 17.43
N GLY A 182 -4.35 6.02 17.44
CA GLY A 182 -3.09 5.81 16.74
C GLY A 182 -3.21 5.56 15.23
N ALA A 183 -4.44 5.38 14.71
CA ALA A 183 -4.66 5.19 13.27
C ALA A 183 -4.49 6.50 12.50
N MET A 184 -4.22 6.40 11.20
CA MET A 184 -3.82 7.55 10.39
C MET A 184 -4.57 7.59 9.07
N ASN A 185 -4.70 8.80 8.53
CA ASN A 185 -5.01 8.99 7.11
C ASN A 185 -3.74 9.43 6.37
N VAL A 186 -3.36 8.73 5.32
CA VAL A 186 -2.16 8.97 4.53
C VAL A 186 -2.58 9.41 3.14
N ASN A 187 -2.03 10.50 2.62
CA ASN A 187 -2.14 10.81 1.19
C ASN A 187 -1.20 9.86 0.41
N PRO A 188 -1.72 8.84 -0.30
CA PRO A 188 -0.88 7.78 -0.84
C PRO A 188 0.07 8.25 -1.92
N GLN A 189 -0.40 9.17 -2.77
CA GLN A 189 0.40 9.71 -3.86
C GLN A 189 1.61 10.48 -3.32
N ARG A 190 1.38 11.40 -2.38
CA ARG A 190 2.45 12.17 -1.73
C ARG A 190 3.42 11.27 -0.96
N TYR A 191 2.88 10.27 -0.25
CA TYR A 191 3.69 9.29 0.47
C TYR A 191 4.63 8.52 -0.46
N LEU A 192 4.13 7.98 -1.58
CA LEU A 192 4.94 7.21 -2.52
C LEU A 192 6.02 8.06 -3.20
N GLN A 193 5.67 9.30 -3.57
CA GLN A 193 6.64 10.25 -4.14
C GLN A 193 7.75 10.57 -3.13
N ALA A 194 7.39 10.83 -1.88
CA ALA A 194 8.35 11.11 -0.81
C ALA A 194 9.20 9.89 -0.43
N LEU A 195 8.63 8.68 -0.45
CA LEU A 195 9.39 7.45 -0.23
C LEU A 195 10.39 7.18 -1.37
N PHE A 196 10.01 7.44 -2.63
CA PHE A 196 10.96 7.34 -3.74
C PHE A 196 12.07 8.40 -3.65
N LEU A 197 11.75 9.62 -3.24
CA LEU A 197 12.75 10.64 -2.91
C LEU A 197 13.71 10.15 -1.81
N ALA A 198 13.20 9.45 -0.79
CA ALA A 198 14.03 8.83 0.24
C ALA A 198 14.99 7.79 -0.36
N CYS A 199 14.53 6.97 -1.32
CA CYS A 199 15.39 6.05 -2.06
C CYS A 199 16.52 6.80 -2.79
N GLN A 200 16.21 7.90 -3.47
CA GLN A 200 17.21 8.73 -4.16
C GLN A 200 18.23 9.32 -3.17
N ASN A 201 17.77 9.81 -2.02
CA ASN A 201 18.65 10.35 -0.99
C ASN A 201 19.57 9.27 -0.39
N SER A 202 19.04 8.07 -0.14
CA SER A 202 19.81 6.90 0.30
C SER A 202 20.87 6.49 -0.72
N ALA A 203 20.52 6.49 -2.01
CA ALA A 203 21.46 6.21 -3.10
C ALA A 203 22.56 7.28 -3.18
N ARG A 204 22.23 8.58 -3.14
CA ARG A 204 23.22 9.67 -3.11
C ARG A 204 24.18 9.58 -1.93
N ALA A 205 23.67 9.22 -0.75
CA ALA A 205 24.48 9.04 0.46
C ALA A 205 25.46 7.84 0.39
N SER A 206 25.30 6.95 -0.60
CA SER A 206 26.18 5.79 -0.78
C SER A 206 27.52 6.09 -1.48
N LEU A 207 27.81 7.36 -1.80
CA LEU A 207 29.02 7.80 -2.49
C LEU A 207 29.25 7.07 -3.83
N GLY A 208 28.18 6.90 -4.61
CA GLY A 208 28.21 6.29 -5.95
C GLY A 208 28.21 4.75 -5.96
N ARG A 209 28.09 4.10 -4.80
CA ARG A 209 27.96 2.62 -4.75
C ARG A 209 26.57 2.14 -5.15
N LYS A 210 25.54 2.91 -4.82
CA LYS A 210 24.14 2.57 -5.06
C LYS A 210 23.48 3.64 -5.91
N ASN A 211 22.71 3.19 -6.91
CA ASN A 211 21.94 4.03 -7.80
C ASN A 211 20.49 3.57 -7.82
N ILE A 212 19.58 4.52 -8.05
CA ILE A 212 18.18 4.23 -8.34
C ILE A 212 17.65 5.13 -9.44
N THR A 213 16.94 4.56 -10.40
CA THR A 213 16.37 5.27 -11.55
C THR A 213 14.88 4.97 -11.66
N LEU A 214 14.06 5.99 -11.93
CA LEU A 214 12.69 5.78 -12.39
C LEU A 214 12.71 5.74 -13.93
N VAL A 215 12.33 4.62 -14.51
CA VAL A 215 12.24 4.44 -15.95
C VAL A 215 10.77 4.47 -16.34
N LYS A 216 10.33 5.58 -16.96
CA LYS A 216 8.94 5.75 -17.38
C LYS A 216 8.65 4.97 -18.67
N LYS A 217 8.56 3.65 -18.57
CA LYS A 217 8.40 2.72 -19.69
C LYS A 217 7.52 1.54 -19.26
N SER A 218 6.67 1.09 -20.18
CA SER A 218 5.92 -0.17 -20.04
C SER A 218 6.79 -1.36 -20.46
N ILE A 219 6.72 -2.47 -19.72
CA ILE A 219 7.41 -3.72 -20.04
C ILE A 219 6.35 -4.73 -20.48
N SER A 220 6.40 -5.14 -21.74
CA SER A 220 5.45 -6.08 -22.33
C SER A 220 5.81 -7.54 -22.07
N ASP A 221 7.10 -7.85 -21.97
CA ASP A 221 7.60 -9.18 -21.64
C ASP A 221 8.78 -9.07 -20.69
N VAL A 222 8.77 -9.82 -19.58
CA VAL A 222 9.88 -9.79 -18.63
C VAL A 222 11.14 -10.47 -19.16
N LEU A 223 11.00 -11.31 -20.19
CA LEU A 223 12.13 -11.95 -20.86
C LEU A 223 12.99 -10.92 -21.63
N GLU A 224 12.45 -9.74 -21.97
CA GLU A 224 13.23 -8.65 -22.57
C GLU A 224 14.32 -8.10 -21.64
N LEU A 225 14.22 -8.40 -20.34
CA LEU A 225 15.16 -7.97 -19.30
C LEU A 225 16.19 -9.06 -18.94
N GLU A 226 16.09 -10.25 -19.54
CA GLU A 226 17.07 -11.32 -19.32
C GLU A 226 18.46 -10.91 -19.82
N GLY A 227 19.50 -11.26 -19.04
CA GLY A 227 20.89 -10.90 -19.34
C GLY A 227 21.27 -9.46 -19.00
N GLU A 228 20.31 -8.55 -18.80
CA GLU A 228 20.56 -7.18 -18.36
C GLU A 228 20.55 -7.04 -16.82
N TYR A 229 19.71 -7.83 -16.16
CA TYR A 229 19.48 -7.77 -14.71
C TYR A 229 19.82 -9.10 -14.04
N ASP A 230 20.35 -9.02 -12.81
CA ASP A 230 20.57 -10.17 -11.94
C ASP A 230 19.25 -10.66 -11.30
N ALA A 231 18.28 -9.75 -11.13
CA ALA A 231 16.93 -10.08 -10.68
C ALA A 231 15.89 -9.06 -11.14
N VAL A 232 14.66 -9.54 -11.35
CA VAL A 232 13.49 -8.71 -11.66
C VAL A 232 12.41 -8.97 -10.62
N VAL A 233 11.88 -7.92 -9.99
CA VAL A 233 10.76 -7.99 -9.05
C VAL A 233 9.50 -7.40 -9.67
N ILE A 234 8.53 -8.26 -9.95
CA ILE A 234 7.28 -7.93 -10.64
C ILE A 234 6.25 -7.45 -9.61
N CYS A 235 6.02 -6.14 -9.59
CA CYS A 235 5.14 -5.40 -8.67
C CYS A 235 3.98 -4.70 -9.40
N LEU A 236 3.53 -5.27 -10.53
CA LEU A 236 2.57 -4.64 -11.47
C LEU A 236 1.10 -4.63 -10.99
N GLY A 237 0.82 -5.08 -9.76
CA GLY A 237 -0.54 -5.14 -9.23
C GLY A 237 -1.48 -5.94 -10.14
N SER A 238 -2.59 -5.35 -10.57
CA SER A 238 -3.56 -6.00 -11.46
C SER A 238 -3.04 -6.20 -12.89
N LYS A 239 -2.04 -5.42 -13.32
CA LYS A 239 -1.46 -5.49 -14.66
C LYS A 239 -0.49 -6.65 -14.85
N VAL A 240 -0.20 -7.41 -13.80
CA VAL A 240 0.64 -8.62 -13.89
C VAL A 240 0.07 -9.65 -14.88
N ASP A 241 -1.25 -9.65 -15.07
CA ASP A 241 -1.94 -10.54 -16.02
C ASP A 241 -1.65 -10.20 -17.49
N PHE A 242 -1.08 -9.02 -17.79
CA PHE A 242 -0.66 -8.64 -19.14
C PHE A 242 0.70 -9.22 -19.54
N LEU A 243 1.49 -9.74 -18.59
CA LEU A 243 2.75 -10.38 -18.90
C LEU A 243 2.47 -11.79 -19.46
N PRO A 244 2.87 -12.12 -20.70
CA PRO A 244 2.55 -13.40 -21.33
C PRO A 244 2.93 -14.63 -20.49
N GLY A 245 4.07 -14.55 -19.79
CA GLY A 245 4.56 -15.60 -18.91
C GLY A 245 3.72 -15.80 -17.64
N LEU A 246 2.85 -14.87 -17.25
CA LEU A 246 2.07 -14.89 -16.01
C LEU A 246 0.54 -14.77 -16.21
N THR A 247 0.07 -14.48 -17.42
CA THR A 247 -1.37 -14.39 -17.74
C THR A 247 -2.12 -15.65 -17.29
N GLY A 248 -3.14 -15.49 -16.45
CA GLY A 248 -3.94 -16.58 -15.88
C GLY A 248 -3.20 -17.49 -14.88
N LYS A 249 -1.90 -17.24 -14.59
CA LYS A 249 -1.07 -18.09 -13.73
C LYS A 249 -1.10 -17.71 -12.26
N LEU A 250 -1.44 -16.47 -11.93
CA LEU A 250 -1.60 -16.02 -10.55
C LEU A 250 -3.08 -16.09 -10.14
N PRO A 251 -3.42 -16.58 -8.93
CA PRO A 251 -4.81 -16.66 -8.45
C PRO A 251 -5.35 -15.29 -8.00
N LEU A 252 -5.19 -14.26 -8.84
CA LEU A 252 -5.63 -12.90 -8.56
C LEU A 252 -6.99 -12.66 -9.20
N ARG A 253 -7.81 -11.87 -8.51
CA ARG A 253 -9.07 -11.33 -9.03
C ARG A 253 -8.95 -9.82 -9.13
N THR A 254 -9.53 -9.22 -10.14
CA THR A 254 -9.61 -7.78 -10.24
C THR A 254 -10.83 -7.24 -9.49
N CYS A 255 -10.66 -6.09 -8.83
CA CYS A 255 -11.77 -5.35 -8.25
C CYS A 255 -11.54 -3.85 -8.38
N ARG A 256 -12.32 -3.20 -9.24
CA ARG A 256 -12.29 -1.75 -9.39
C ARG A 256 -13.01 -1.11 -8.21
N GLY A 257 -12.44 -0.03 -7.69
CA GLY A 257 -13.07 0.79 -6.67
C GLY A 257 -13.00 2.24 -7.07
N VAL A 258 -14.17 2.88 -7.13
CA VAL A 258 -14.31 4.32 -7.34
C VAL A 258 -14.35 5.00 -5.99
N ILE A 259 -13.63 6.11 -5.88
CA ILE A 259 -13.59 7.00 -4.72
C ILE A 259 -14.05 8.37 -5.20
N THR A 260 -14.98 8.97 -4.47
CA THR A 260 -15.48 10.32 -4.74
C THR A 260 -14.77 11.33 -3.84
N HIS A 261 -14.52 12.51 -4.40
CA HIS A 261 -14.03 13.66 -3.66
C HIS A 261 -15.23 14.54 -3.30
N MET A 262 -15.36 14.85 -2.02
CA MET A 262 -16.42 15.69 -1.49
C MET A 262 -15.79 16.96 -0.92
N GLN A 263 -16.38 18.11 -1.25
CA GLN A 263 -15.92 19.42 -0.80
C GLN A 263 -17.07 20.19 -0.14
N LEU A 264 -16.78 20.85 0.98
CA LEU A 264 -17.74 21.71 1.65
C LEU A 264 -17.54 23.16 1.21
N HIS A 265 -18.51 23.71 0.47
CA HIS A 265 -18.46 25.07 -0.07
C HIS A 265 -18.16 26.12 1.00
N GLU A 266 -17.32 27.12 0.70
CA GLU A 266 -16.83 28.11 1.68
C GLU A 266 -17.96 28.85 2.42
N SER A 267 -19.06 29.13 1.71
CA SER A 267 -20.25 29.79 2.27
C SER A 267 -21.08 28.90 3.21
N ALA A 268 -20.85 27.58 3.23
CA ALA A 268 -21.54 26.67 4.13
C ALA A 268 -21.14 26.97 5.58
N ARG A 269 -22.16 27.04 6.47
CA ARG A 269 -21.95 27.23 7.90
C ARG A 269 -21.36 25.97 8.53
N GLY A 270 -20.30 26.15 9.32
CA GLY A 270 -19.58 25.06 9.96
C GLY A 270 -18.57 24.38 9.04
N SER A 271 -17.79 23.46 9.61
CA SER A 271 -16.80 22.63 8.91
C SER A 271 -16.63 21.31 9.64
N TYR A 272 -16.00 20.34 8.99
CA TYR A 272 -15.49 19.17 9.69
C TYR A 272 -14.44 19.61 10.73
N PRO A 273 -14.36 19.00 11.92
CA PRO A 273 -13.36 19.38 12.93
C PRO A 273 -11.92 19.24 12.41
N ASP A 274 -11.10 20.24 12.66
CA ASP A 274 -9.68 20.29 12.27
C ASP A 274 -8.86 19.15 12.87
N ASP A 275 -9.24 18.68 14.05
CA ASP A 275 -8.67 17.56 14.78
C ASP A 275 -9.49 16.27 14.67
N GLY A 276 -10.60 16.30 13.92
CA GLY A 276 -11.50 15.17 13.75
C GLY A 276 -10.83 13.98 13.04
N PRO A 277 -11.15 12.74 13.47
CA PRO A 277 -10.66 11.50 12.85
C PRO A 277 -11.27 11.26 11.47
N SER A 278 -10.69 10.34 10.70
CA SER A 278 -11.41 9.76 9.55
C SER A 278 -12.50 8.79 10.03
N ILE A 279 -13.52 8.54 9.22
CA ILE A 279 -14.64 7.64 9.59
C ILE A 279 -14.56 6.34 8.80
N LEU A 280 -14.67 5.20 9.49
CA LEU A 280 -14.66 3.87 8.88
C LEU A 280 -16.02 3.18 9.06
N SER A 281 -16.85 3.21 8.03
CA SER A 281 -18.15 2.51 7.94
C SER A 281 -18.25 1.74 6.61
N ASP A 282 -19.46 1.45 6.13
CA ASP A 282 -19.69 0.77 4.85
C ASP A 282 -19.22 1.62 3.65
N ALA A 283 -19.37 2.95 3.75
CA ALA A 283 -18.65 3.92 2.92
C ALA A 283 -17.77 4.76 3.85
N TRP A 284 -16.46 4.55 3.77
CA TRP A 284 -15.50 5.25 4.61
C TRP A 284 -15.33 6.70 4.15
N LEU A 285 -14.98 7.58 5.09
CA LEU A 285 -14.64 8.98 4.87
C LEU A 285 -13.19 9.22 5.28
N ALA A 286 -12.31 9.42 4.30
CA ALA A 286 -10.93 9.79 4.53
C ALA A 286 -10.84 11.32 4.55
N VAL A 287 -10.70 11.87 5.76
CA VAL A 287 -10.73 13.32 5.97
C VAL A 287 -9.38 13.92 5.58
N HIS A 288 -9.41 14.85 4.63
CA HIS A 288 -8.22 15.53 4.11
C HIS A 288 -8.05 16.93 4.72
N GLY A 289 -9.13 17.48 5.27
CA GLY A 289 -9.17 18.71 6.01
C GLY A 289 -10.62 19.09 6.36
N PRO A 290 -10.83 20.29 6.90
CA PRO A 290 -12.13 20.72 7.43
C PRO A 290 -13.23 20.80 6.35
N ARG A 291 -12.82 20.94 5.09
CA ARG A 291 -13.70 21.16 3.94
C ARG A 291 -13.43 20.24 2.76
N ASN A 292 -12.54 19.25 2.92
CA ASN A 292 -12.20 18.30 1.85
C ASN A 292 -12.07 16.89 2.44
N LEU A 293 -12.71 15.92 1.80
CA LEU A 293 -12.57 14.51 2.16
C LEU A 293 -12.81 13.61 0.95
N HIS A 294 -12.28 12.40 1.02
CA HIS A 294 -12.61 11.34 0.08
C HIS A 294 -13.65 10.40 0.71
N MET A 295 -14.63 10.00 -0.09
CA MET A 295 -15.62 8.99 0.28
C MET A 295 -15.44 7.76 -0.60
N GLY A 296 -15.41 6.57 0.01
CA GLY A 296 -15.22 5.38 -0.79
C GLY A 296 -15.45 4.05 -0.09
N SER A 297 -15.23 2.95 -0.77
CA SER A 297 -15.13 2.85 -2.24
C SER A 297 -16.17 1.87 -2.75
N THR A 298 -16.56 1.99 -4.02
CA THR A 298 -17.36 0.96 -4.70
C THR A 298 -16.56 -0.35 -4.86
N TRP A 299 -17.25 -1.41 -5.29
CA TRP A 299 -16.67 -2.75 -5.49
C TRP A 299 -17.18 -3.40 -6.77
N GLU A 300 -16.54 -3.11 -7.90
CA GLU A 300 -16.82 -3.77 -9.17
C GLU A 300 -15.83 -4.93 -9.39
N TRP A 301 -16.28 -6.15 -9.11
CA TRP A 301 -15.49 -7.37 -9.29
C TRP A 301 -15.34 -7.74 -10.76
N GLN A 302 -14.22 -8.40 -11.10
CA GLN A 302 -13.90 -8.85 -12.46
C GLN A 302 -13.75 -7.72 -13.50
N SER A 303 -13.73 -6.47 -13.03
CA SER A 303 -13.49 -5.31 -13.89
C SER A 303 -12.16 -5.44 -14.62
N ARG A 304 -12.17 -5.02 -15.89
CA ARG A 304 -10.97 -4.89 -16.74
C ARG A 304 -10.67 -3.44 -17.07
N ASN A 305 -11.27 -2.50 -16.34
CA ASN A 305 -11.01 -1.08 -16.51
C ASN A 305 -9.83 -0.65 -15.63
N TYR A 306 -8.67 -0.48 -16.28
CA TYR A 306 -7.40 -0.07 -15.65
C TYR A 306 -7.21 1.45 -15.58
N SER A 307 -8.13 2.24 -16.14
CA SER A 307 -8.01 3.70 -16.14
C SER A 307 -8.23 4.26 -14.74
N SER A 308 -7.43 5.26 -14.36
CA SER A 308 -7.70 6.01 -13.12
C SER A 308 -8.78 7.08 -13.31
N ASP A 309 -9.07 7.43 -14.56
CA ASP A 309 -10.13 8.37 -14.91
C ASP A 309 -11.49 7.69 -14.77
N VAL A 310 -12.46 8.48 -14.31
CA VAL A 310 -13.83 8.05 -14.02
C VAL A 310 -14.77 8.90 -14.87
N PRO A 311 -15.45 8.33 -15.87
CA PRO A 311 -16.46 9.02 -16.64
C PRO A 311 -17.60 9.53 -15.75
N ALA A 312 -18.28 10.60 -16.17
CA ALA A 312 -19.35 11.23 -15.38
C ALA A 312 -20.45 10.23 -14.95
N GLU A 313 -20.87 9.32 -15.82
CA GLU A 313 -21.86 8.29 -15.51
C GLU A 313 -21.37 7.30 -14.43
N GLU A 314 -20.11 6.88 -14.48
CA GLU A 314 -19.52 6.01 -13.46
C GLU A 314 -19.40 6.76 -12.12
N ALA A 315 -19.04 8.04 -12.16
CA ALA A 315 -18.95 8.89 -10.99
C ALA A 315 -20.31 9.10 -10.30
N LEU A 316 -21.37 9.37 -11.07
CA LEU A 316 -22.74 9.50 -10.55
C LEU A 316 -23.22 8.20 -9.92
N ARG A 317 -23.05 7.06 -10.58
CA ARG A 317 -23.39 5.75 -10.00
C ARG A 317 -22.64 5.48 -8.69
N ALA A 318 -21.36 5.84 -8.62
CA ALA A 318 -20.57 5.70 -7.40
C ALA A 318 -21.09 6.62 -6.29
N LEU A 319 -21.47 7.86 -6.61
CA LEU A 319 -22.06 8.79 -5.65
C LEU A 319 -23.40 8.27 -5.12
N ASP A 320 -24.29 7.81 -6.00
CA ASP A 320 -25.60 7.23 -5.65
C ASP A 320 -25.46 6.00 -4.75
N GLU A 321 -24.42 5.19 -4.94
CA GLU A 321 -24.13 4.03 -4.11
C GLU A 321 -23.54 4.41 -2.74
N LEU A 322 -22.62 5.38 -2.70
CA LEU A 322 -21.80 5.67 -1.53
C LEU A 322 -22.43 6.69 -0.59
N LEU A 323 -23.10 7.73 -1.13
CA LEU A 323 -23.63 8.82 -0.34
C LEU A 323 -24.65 8.35 0.72
N PRO A 324 -25.63 7.47 0.42
CA PRO A 324 -26.55 6.97 1.44
C PRO A 324 -25.86 6.18 2.55
N LYS A 325 -24.79 5.43 2.22
CA LYS A 325 -24.01 4.65 3.19
C LYS A 325 -23.19 5.56 4.12
N ALA A 326 -22.68 6.66 3.59
CA ALA A 326 -21.95 7.66 4.37
C ALA A 326 -22.90 8.48 5.25
N SER A 327 -24.03 8.96 4.70
CA SER A 327 -25.01 9.76 5.45
C SER A 327 -25.68 8.97 6.57
N ALA A 328 -25.76 7.64 6.45
CA ALA A 328 -26.20 6.75 7.51
C ALA A 328 -25.36 6.82 8.80
N VAL A 329 -24.12 7.32 8.76
CA VAL A 329 -23.28 7.52 9.96
C VAL A 329 -22.89 8.98 10.19
N TYR A 330 -22.76 9.77 9.13
CA TYR A 330 -22.43 11.19 9.19
C TYR A 330 -23.39 11.99 8.28
N PRO A 331 -24.62 12.30 8.75
CA PRO A 331 -25.65 12.93 7.93
C PRO A 331 -25.23 14.27 7.31
N ASP A 332 -24.34 15.01 7.98
CA ASP A 332 -23.84 16.30 7.49
C ASP A 332 -23.07 16.19 6.16
N ILE A 333 -22.69 14.99 5.71
CA ILE A 333 -22.10 14.78 4.37
C ILE A 333 -23.02 15.23 3.23
N GLU A 334 -24.34 15.23 3.44
CA GLU A 334 -25.31 15.66 2.41
C GLU A 334 -25.21 17.16 2.08
N LYS A 335 -24.54 17.94 2.94
CA LYS A 335 -24.23 19.35 2.70
C LYS A 335 -22.99 19.55 1.83
N TRP A 336 -22.26 18.48 1.51
CA TRP A 336 -21.01 18.53 0.77
C TRP A 336 -21.26 18.30 -0.71
N GLU A 337 -20.54 19.05 -1.53
CA GLU A 337 -20.64 18.99 -2.98
C GLU A 337 -19.68 17.95 -3.54
N PHE A 338 -20.10 17.28 -4.61
CA PHE A 338 -19.25 16.38 -5.36
C PHE A 338 -18.24 17.20 -6.18
N ALA A 339 -16.95 16.97 -5.94
CA ALA A 339 -15.86 17.69 -6.59
C ALA A 339 -15.10 16.82 -7.62
N GLY A 340 -15.36 15.52 -7.69
CA GLY A 340 -14.76 14.63 -8.67
C GLY A 340 -14.65 13.18 -8.20
N ALA A 341 -14.14 12.32 -9.08
CA ALA A 341 -13.91 10.91 -8.77
C ALA A 341 -12.61 10.38 -9.39
N ARG A 342 -12.06 9.36 -8.75
CA ARG A 342 -10.90 8.59 -9.22
C ARG A 342 -11.16 7.11 -8.97
N ALA A 343 -10.54 6.24 -9.76
CA ALA A 343 -10.70 4.80 -9.59
C ALA A 343 -9.37 4.07 -9.58
N GLY A 344 -9.32 2.98 -8.82
CA GLY A 344 -8.18 2.08 -8.78
C GLY A 344 -8.61 0.64 -9.05
N LEU A 345 -7.89 -0.07 -9.92
CA LEU A 345 -8.09 -1.49 -10.12
C LEU A 345 -7.21 -2.30 -9.16
N ARG A 346 -7.82 -2.94 -8.16
CA ARG A 346 -7.12 -3.72 -7.15
C ARG A 346 -6.86 -5.13 -7.67
N ALA A 347 -5.65 -5.63 -7.46
CA ALA A 347 -5.35 -7.07 -7.49
C ALA A 347 -5.71 -7.68 -6.14
N MET A 348 -6.81 -8.41 -6.10
CA MET A 348 -7.33 -9.08 -4.91
C MET A 348 -6.77 -10.52 -4.87
N PRO A 349 -6.07 -10.91 -3.79
CA PRO A 349 -5.58 -12.27 -3.63
C PRO A 349 -6.72 -13.22 -3.22
N PRO A 350 -6.52 -14.55 -3.25
CA PRO A 350 -7.52 -15.49 -2.77
C PRO A 350 -7.80 -15.29 -1.27
N VAL A 351 -9.01 -15.64 -0.85
CA VAL A 351 -9.38 -15.65 0.57
C VAL A 351 -8.95 -16.98 1.17
N THR A 352 -8.20 -16.94 2.27
CA THR A 352 -7.77 -18.12 3.03
C THR A 352 -8.29 -18.06 4.47
N SER A 353 -8.04 -19.09 5.27
CA SER A 353 -8.31 -19.07 6.71
C SER A 353 -7.56 -17.96 7.48
N LEU A 354 -6.43 -17.50 6.93
CA LEU A 354 -5.63 -16.38 7.46
C LEU A 354 -6.05 -15.03 6.87
N GLY A 355 -7.08 -15.02 6.02
CA GLY A 355 -7.55 -13.86 5.28
C GLY A 355 -6.99 -13.78 3.85
N SER A 356 -7.13 -12.61 3.24
CA SER A 356 -6.66 -12.32 1.88
C SER A 356 -5.20 -11.88 1.91
N LEU A 357 -4.28 -12.84 1.83
CA LEU A 357 -2.84 -12.58 1.92
C LEU A 357 -2.22 -12.29 0.54
N PRO A 358 -1.32 -11.31 0.42
CA PRO A 358 -0.62 -11.03 -0.83
C PRO A 358 0.24 -12.21 -1.31
N LEU A 359 0.58 -12.19 -2.60
CA LEU A 359 1.35 -13.24 -3.26
C LEU A 359 2.81 -12.80 -3.41
N LEU A 360 3.73 -13.54 -2.82
CA LEU A 360 5.17 -13.38 -3.00
C LEU A 360 5.79 -14.65 -3.59
N GLY A 361 6.92 -14.52 -4.27
CA GLY A 361 7.80 -15.65 -4.55
C GLY A 361 8.48 -15.63 -5.92
N CYS A 362 9.41 -16.56 -6.14
CA CYS A 362 10.11 -16.78 -7.40
C CYS A 362 9.17 -17.38 -8.47
N VAL A 363 9.23 -16.88 -9.70
CA VAL A 363 8.33 -17.29 -10.79
C VAL A 363 9.06 -17.84 -12.01
N ASN A 364 10.37 -18.11 -11.93
CA ASN A 364 11.17 -18.67 -13.04
C ASN A 364 10.50 -19.89 -13.69
N GLN A 365 10.12 -20.88 -12.88
CA GLN A 365 9.46 -22.10 -13.36
C GLN A 365 8.10 -21.82 -14.02
N LEU A 366 7.36 -20.81 -13.57
CA LEU A 366 6.07 -20.46 -14.16
C LEU A 366 6.24 -19.78 -15.51
N ILE A 367 7.28 -18.97 -15.67
CA ILE A 367 7.55 -18.18 -16.89
C ILE A 367 8.33 -19.00 -17.93
N GLY A 368 8.93 -20.13 -17.52
CA GLY A 368 9.77 -20.94 -18.40
C GLY A 368 11.17 -20.36 -18.59
N ALA A 369 11.62 -19.51 -17.66
CA ALA A 369 12.98 -18.98 -17.67
C ALA A 369 13.96 -20.13 -17.38
N ALA A 370 14.71 -20.54 -18.41
CA ALA A 370 15.61 -21.69 -18.40
C ALA A 370 17.00 -21.38 -17.81
N GLY A 371 17.32 -20.11 -17.56
CA GLY A 371 18.63 -19.66 -17.10
C GLY A 371 18.76 -19.51 -15.58
N GLU A 372 19.94 -19.83 -15.05
CA GLU A 372 20.36 -19.52 -13.67
C GLU A 372 20.80 -18.06 -13.47
N SER A 373 20.90 -17.27 -14.55
CA SER A 373 21.53 -15.94 -14.54
C SER A 373 20.65 -14.80 -14.00
N CYS A 374 19.32 -14.89 -14.16
CA CYS A 374 18.37 -13.88 -13.67
C CYS A 374 17.21 -14.54 -12.92
N LYS A 375 16.93 -14.10 -11.69
CA LYS A 375 15.75 -14.55 -10.94
C LYS A 375 14.59 -13.58 -11.06
N LEU A 376 13.45 -14.11 -11.49
CA LEU A 376 12.17 -13.42 -11.60
C LEU A 376 11.36 -13.67 -10.33
N TRP A 377 10.90 -12.60 -9.70
CA TRP A 377 10.11 -12.63 -8.46
C TRP A 377 8.80 -11.90 -8.68
N VAL A 378 7.76 -12.28 -7.95
CA VAL A 378 6.48 -11.57 -7.93
C VAL A 378 6.19 -11.04 -6.54
N PHE A 379 5.68 -9.82 -6.45
CA PHE A 379 5.02 -9.26 -5.28
C PHE A 379 3.74 -8.56 -5.72
N SER A 380 2.61 -9.25 -5.61
CA SER A 380 1.30 -8.74 -6.04
C SER A 380 0.18 -9.15 -5.07
N GLY A 381 -1.07 -8.80 -5.39
CA GLY A 381 -2.22 -9.19 -4.57
C GLY A 381 -2.35 -8.40 -3.27
N LEU A 382 -1.91 -7.15 -3.21
CA LEU A 382 -2.05 -6.30 -2.02
C LEU A 382 -3.52 -5.98 -1.64
N GLY A 383 -4.46 -6.14 -2.58
CA GLY A 383 -5.89 -5.93 -2.36
C GLY A 383 -6.24 -4.55 -1.78
N SER A 384 -7.14 -4.52 -0.80
CA SER A 384 -7.57 -3.31 -0.10
C SER A 384 -6.69 -2.92 1.10
N ARG A 385 -5.63 -3.68 1.38
CA ARG A 385 -4.74 -3.47 2.55
C ARG A 385 -3.30 -3.19 2.14
N GLY A 386 -3.09 -2.73 0.90
CA GLY A 386 -1.76 -2.50 0.35
C GLY A 386 -0.91 -1.53 1.16
N LEU A 387 -1.51 -0.43 1.65
CA LEU A 387 -0.83 0.56 2.48
C LEU A 387 -0.30 0.01 3.82
N LEU A 388 -0.91 -1.06 4.35
CA LEU A 388 -0.44 -1.67 5.60
C LEU A 388 0.66 -2.72 5.31
N TYR A 389 0.41 -3.59 4.34
CA TYR A 389 1.27 -4.76 4.10
C TYR A 389 2.56 -4.42 3.35
N HIS A 390 2.59 -3.35 2.55
CA HIS A 390 3.69 -3.13 1.61
C HIS A 390 5.06 -3.00 2.25
N ALA A 391 5.15 -2.36 3.42
CA ALA A 391 6.42 -2.11 4.09
C ALA A 391 7.10 -3.43 4.49
N TRP A 392 6.44 -4.22 5.34
CA TRP A 392 7.01 -5.48 5.82
C TRP A 392 7.17 -6.51 4.70
N LEU A 393 6.21 -6.62 3.78
CA LEU A 393 6.33 -7.57 2.67
C LEU A 393 7.41 -7.15 1.66
N GLY A 394 7.58 -5.85 1.41
CA GLY A 394 8.68 -5.34 0.57
C GLY A 394 10.05 -5.62 1.19
N LYS A 395 10.17 -5.53 2.52
CA LYS A 395 11.37 -5.96 3.27
C LYS A 395 11.66 -7.44 3.11
N LEU A 396 10.66 -8.30 3.25
CA LEU A 396 10.83 -9.75 3.07
C LEU A 396 11.25 -10.08 1.63
N MET A 397 10.59 -9.46 0.65
CA MET A 397 10.93 -9.64 -0.77
C MET A 397 12.35 -9.18 -1.07
N ALA A 398 12.76 -7.98 -0.62
CA ALA A 398 14.12 -7.49 -0.82
C ALA A 398 15.18 -8.42 -0.22
N LYS A 399 14.94 -8.95 0.99
CA LYS A 399 15.84 -9.94 1.62
C LYS A 399 15.97 -11.23 0.81
N ALA A 400 14.84 -11.75 0.31
CA ALA A 400 14.80 -12.94 -0.53
C ALA A 400 15.55 -12.73 -1.85
N VAL A 401 15.36 -11.58 -2.49
CA VAL A 401 16.03 -11.18 -3.73
C VAL A 401 17.54 -11.04 -3.52
N LEU A 402 17.97 -10.26 -2.51
CA LEU A 402 19.38 -10.04 -2.19
C LEU A 402 20.12 -11.34 -1.85
N SER A 403 19.43 -12.26 -1.16
CA SER A 403 20.01 -13.54 -0.76
C SER A 403 19.81 -14.63 -1.82
N CYS A 404 19.04 -14.35 -2.88
CA CYS A 404 18.68 -15.30 -3.92
C CYS A 404 17.91 -16.54 -3.36
N LYS A 405 17.16 -16.37 -2.27
CA LYS A 405 16.59 -17.43 -1.42
C LYS A 405 15.10 -17.21 -1.13
N GLU A 406 14.24 -18.04 -1.72
CA GLU A 406 12.80 -17.96 -1.54
C GLU A 406 12.35 -18.43 -0.14
N GLU A 407 13.12 -19.31 0.49
CA GLU A 407 12.85 -19.86 1.82
C GLU A 407 12.82 -18.79 2.94
N LEU A 408 13.28 -17.57 2.66
CA LEU A 408 13.17 -16.43 3.57
C LEU A 408 11.75 -15.80 3.58
N ILE A 409 10.90 -16.18 2.63
CA ILE A 409 9.50 -15.72 2.54
C ILE A 409 8.61 -16.72 3.31
N PRO A 410 7.77 -16.25 4.24
CA PRO A 410 6.78 -17.09 4.92
C PRO A 410 5.95 -17.94 3.95
N SER A 411 5.76 -19.20 4.29
CA SER A 411 5.13 -20.19 3.41
C SER A 411 3.69 -19.84 3.01
N GLU A 412 2.99 -19.10 3.87
CA GLU A 412 1.65 -18.57 3.65
C GLU A 412 1.59 -17.70 2.39
N LEU A 413 2.63 -16.90 2.15
CA LEU A 413 2.74 -15.98 1.02
C LEU A 413 3.20 -16.64 -0.28
N THR A 414 3.74 -17.87 -0.22
CA THR A 414 4.19 -18.68 -1.38
C THR A 414 3.30 -19.89 -1.65
N SER A 415 2.39 -20.23 -0.73
CA SER A 415 1.47 -21.38 -0.78
C SER A 415 0.58 -21.42 -2.03
N TRP A 416 0.33 -20.27 -2.64
CA TRP A 416 -0.44 -20.14 -3.89
C TRP A 416 0.14 -20.95 -5.05
N LYS A 417 1.44 -21.29 -5.00
CA LYS A 417 2.09 -22.18 -5.98
C LYS A 417 1.67 -23.65 -5.83
N LYS A 418 1.36 -24.09 -4.61
CA LYS A 418 1.02 -25.49 -4.31
C LYS A 418 -0.35 -25.89 -4.83
N ASN A 419 -1.28 -24.94 -4.93
CA ASN A 419 -2.64 -25.17 -5.42
C ASN A 419 -2.73 -25.36 -6.95
N ARG A 420 -1.61 -25.63 -7.62
CA ARG A 420 -1.50 -25.78 -9.09
C ARG A 420 -0.61 -26.95 -9.53
N LEU A 421 -0.11 -27.76 -8.59
CA LEU A 421 0.53 -29.04 -8.89
C LEU A 421 -0.50 -30.17 -8.87
#